data_AF-A0ABD7Z9N2-F1
#
_entry.id   AF-A0ABD7Z9N2-F1
#
_cell.length_a   1.000
_cell.length_b   1.000
_cell.length_c   1.000
_cell.angle_alpha   90.00
_cell.angle_beta   90.00
_cell.angle_gamma   90.00
#
_symmetry.space_group_name_H-M   'P 1'
#
loop_
_entity.id
_entity.type
_entity.pdbx_description
1 polymer ?
#
loop_
_entity_poly.entity_id
_entity_poly.type
_entity_poly.pdbx_seq_one_letter_code
_entity_poly.pdbx_strand_id
1 'polypeptide(L)'
;MKIKVWTDTNKRLLNWANADESRSVGPTDEGFEVIEVADAIGLYENHASIVDGQVVPDSGYDPDADRPAPDPSPEQQMIAALTLEVAKLKAAKS
;
A
#
# COMPACT_ATOMS: atom_id res chain seq x y z
N MET A 1 5.19 10.97 13.15
CA MET A 1 4.47 12.17 12.67
C MET A 1 3.03 11.75 12.46
N LYS A 2 2.04 12.45 13.02
CA LYS A 2 0.64 12.09 12.80
C LYS A 2 0.13 12.78 11.53
N ILE A 3 -0.72 12.11 10.78
CA ILE A 3 -1.41 12.68 9.61
C ILE A 3 -2.90 12.81 9.91
N LYS A 4 -3.58 13.66 9.15
CA LYS A 4 -5.04 13.77 9.20
C LYS A 4 -5.66 12.94 8.08
N VAL A 5 -6.69 12.19 8.43
CA VAL A 5 -7.51 11.43 7.48
C VAL A 5 -8.98 11.75 7.67
N TRP A 6 -9.76 11.58 6.62
CA TRP A 6 -11.21 11.77 6.64
C TRP A 6 -11.88 10.42 6.59
N THR A 7 -12.84 10.21 7.48
CA THR A 7 -13.57 8.95 7.59
C THR A 7 -15.07 9.15 7.53
N ASP A 8 -15.79 8.15 7.02
CA ASP A 8 -17.24 8.09 7.16
C ASP A 8 -17.66 7.64 8.57
N THR A 9 -18.97 7.51 8.80
CA THR A 9 -19.52 7.06 10.08
C THR A 9 -19.13 5.64 10.47
N ASN A 10 -18.66 4.82 9.52
CA ASN A 10 -18.16 3.46 9.73
C ASN A 10 -16.63 3.41 9.86
N LYS A 11 -15.97 4.57 9.99
CA LYS A 11 -14.51 4.72 10.03
C LYS A 11 -13.79 4.32 8.74
N ARG A 12 -14.50 4.24 7.62
CA ARG A 12 -13.91 3.97 6.31
C ARG A 12 -13.06 5.15 5.86
N LEU A 13 -11.84 4.89 5.43
CA LEU A 13 -10.93 5.91 4.92
C LEU A 13 -11.46 6.47 3.61
N LEU A 14 -11.79 7.77 3.58
CA LEU A 14 -12.29 8.46 2.39
C LEU A 14 -11.19 9.24 1.68
N ASN A 15 -10.32 9.89 2.47
CA ASN A 15 -9.23 10.75 1.99
C ASN A 15 -8.16 10.87 3.08
N TRP A 16 -6.96 11.28 2.67
CA TRP A 16 -5.88 11.65 3.58
C TRP A 16 -5.22 12.96 3.15
N ALA A 17 -4.66 13.68 4.12
CA ALA A 17 -3.95 14.93 3.88
C ALA A 17 -2.53 14.87 4.48
N ASN A 18 -1.66 15.74 3.98
CA ASN A 18 -0.31 15.89 4.51
C ASN A 18 -0.33 16.34 5.99
N ALA A 19 0.78 16.11 6.68
CA ALA A 19 0.93 16.39 8.11
C ALA A 19 0.77 17.88 8.48
N ASP A 20 0.89 18.79 7.50
CA ASP A 20 0.68 20.23 7.64
C ASP A 20 -0.79 20.67 7.48
N GLU A 21 -1.72 19.73 7.24
CA GLU A 21 -3.16 20.01 7.22
C GLU A 21 -3.61 20.68 8.52
N SER A 22 -4.34 21.80 8.36
CA SER A 22 -4.71 22.72 9.44
C SER A 22 -6.12 22.50 9.98
N ARG A 23 -6.98 21.78 9.24
CA ARG A 23 -8.36 21.47 9.67
C ARG A 23 -8.42 20.83 11.06
N SER A 24 -9.37 21.22 11.89
CA SER A 24 -9.53 20.66 13.24
C SER A 24 -9.94 19.18 13.19
N VAL A 25 -9.50 18.42 14.19
CA VAL A 25 -9.99 17.05 14.44
C VAL A 25 -11.44 17.11 14.90
N GLY A 26 -12.28 16.23 14.37
CA GLY A 26 -13.71 16.14 14.70
C GLY A 26 -14.61 16.06 13.46
N PRO A 27 -15.95 16.07 13.69
CA PRO A 27 -16.93 16.03 12.60
C PRO A 27 -16.89 17.32 11.77
N THR A 28 -17.19 17.19 10.48
CA THR A 28 -17.31 18.31 9.54
C THR A 28 -18.75 18.47 9.07
N ASP A 29 -19.08 19.68 8.59
CA ASP A 29 -20.38 19.96 7.96
C ASP A 29 -20.56 19.23 6.61
N GLU A 30 -19.47 18.64 6.08
CA GLU A 30 -19.43 17.88 4.83
C GLU A 30 -19.79 16.39 5.03
N GLY A 31 -20.07 15.96 6.27
CA GLY A 31 -20.54 14.61 6.58
C GLY A 31 -19.44 13.56 6.79
N PHE A 32 -18.20 13.99 7.01
CA PHE A 32 -17.09 13.12 7.40
C PHE A 32 -16.44 13.58 8.71
N GLU A 33 -15.63 12.70 9.28
CA GLU A 33 -14.87 12.98 10.51
C GLU A 33 -13.38 13.06 10.19
N VAL A 34 -12.73 14.15 10.62
CA VAL A 34 -11.28 14.29 10.58
C VAL A 34 -10.67 13.68 11.83
N ILE A 35 -9.76 12.72 11.67
CA ILE A 35 -9.06 12.08 12.79
C ILE A 35 -7.54 12.09 12.58
N GLU A 36 -6.79 11.91 13.66
CA GLU A 36 -5.35 11.70 13.61
C GLU A 36 -5.02 10.20 13.60
N VAL A 37 -4.10 9.80 12.72
CA VAL A 37 -3.62 8.41 12.62
C VAL A 37 -2.14 8.37 13.03
N ALA A 38 -1.76 7.33 13.77
CA ALA A 38 -0.40 7.18 14.27
C ALA A 38 0.58 6.67 13.20
N ASP A 39 0.08 5.85 12.28
CA ASP A 39 0.82 5.27 11.16
C ASP A 39 0.10 5.59 9.83
N ALA A 40 0.89 5.93 8.81
CA ALA A 40 0.43 6.29 7.48
C ALA A 40 0.65 5.16 6.45
N ILE A 41 1.09 3.98 6.90
CA ILE A 41 1.21 2.81 6.04
C ILE A 41 -0.18 2.32 5.66
N GLY A 42 -0.41 2.16 4.36
CA GLY A 42 -1.62 1.52 3.84
C GLY A 42 -2.86 2.42 3.74
N LEU A 43 -2.68 3.72 3.48
CA LEU A 43 -3.78 4.66 3.22
C LEU A 43 -4.46 4.38 1.87
N TYR A 44 -5.26 3.32 1.84
CA TYR A 44 -6.04 2.91 0.68
C TYR A 44 -7.45 3.45 0.81
N GLU A 45 -7.71 4.60 0.18
CA GLU A 45 -9.04 5.20 0.15
C GLU A 45 -10.07 4.18 -0.34
N ASN A 46 -11.20 4.08 0.37
CA ASN A 46 -12.25 3.09 0.14
C ASN A 46 -11.81 1.62 0.25
N HIS A 47 -10.63 1.32 0.75
CA HIS A 47 -10.15 -0.06 0.90
C HIS A 47 -9.49 -0.30 2.25
N ALA A 48 -9.68 0.63 3.19
CA ALA A 48 -9.25 0.51 4.55
C ALA A 48 -10.21 1.23 5.50
N SER A 49 -10.20 0.81 6.75
CA SER A 49 -10.89 1.46 7.86
C SER A 49 -9.88 1.87 8.93
N ILE A 50 -10.21 2.88 9.72
CA ILE A 50 -9.36 3.32 10.83
C ILE A 50 -9.87 2.73 12.15
N VAL A 51 -9.08 1.84 12.74
CA VAL A 51 -9.40 1.17 14.00
C VAL A 51 -8.30 1.51 15.01
N ASP A 52 -8.68 2.08 16.16
CA ASP A 52 -7.76 2.49 17.22
C ASP A 52 -6.60 3.39 16.73
N GLY A 53 -6.87 4.24 15.73
CA GLY A 53 -5.86 5.14 15.14
C GLY A 53 -4.83 4.42 14.26
N GLN A 54 -5.13 3.20 13.81
CA GLN A 54 -4.35 2.42 12.84
C GLN A 54 -5.17 2.16 11.57
N VAL A 55 -4.47 2.06 10.44
CA VAL A 55 -5.08 1.72 9.15
C VAL A 55 -5.23 0.20 9.03
N VAL A 56 -6.46 -0.27 8.85
CA VAL A 56 -6.78 -1.69 8.68
C VAL A 56 -7.38 -1.90 7.29
N PRO A 57 -6.67 -2.58 6.37
CA PRO A 57 -7.19 -2.89 5.04
C PRO A 57 -8.46 -3.76 5.10
N ASP A 58 -9.35 -3.58 4.12
CA ASP A 58 -10.52 -4.42 3.95
C ASP A 58 -10.11 -5.87 3.69
N SER A 59 -10.90 -6.82 4.21
CA SER A 59 -10.63 -8.24 3.98
C SER A 59 -10.71 -8.56 2.48
N GLY A 60 -9.66 -9.20 1.96
CA GLY A 60 -9.57 -9.54 0.53
C GLY A 60 -9.12 -8.39 -0.37
N TYR A 61 -8.84 -7.21 0.17
CA TYR A 61 -8.12 -6.18 -0.56
C TYR A 61 -6.63 -6.51 -0.58
N ASP A 62 -6.07 -6.64 -1.78
CA ASP A 62 -4.64 -6.81 -2.01
C ASP A 62 -4.12 -5.54 -2.70
N PRO A 63 -3.42 -4.64 -1.97
CA PRO A 63 -2.92 -3.40 -2.53
C PRO A 63 -1.82 -3.61 -3.58
N ASP A 64 -1.23 -4.80 -3.63
CA ASP A 64 -0.16 -5.15 -4.56
C ASP A 64 -0.68 -6.00 -5.75
N ALA A 65 -1.98 -6.31 -5.82
CA ALA A 65 -2.56 -7.17 -6.86
C ALA A 65 -2.26 -6.67 -8.29
N ASP A 66 -2.30 -5.35 -8.50
CA ASP A 66 -2.02 -4.69 -9.78
C ASP A 66 -0.65 -4.02 -9.81
N ARG A 67 0.16 -4.20 -8.77
CA ARG A 67 1.50 -3.62 -8.73
C ARG A 67 2.38 -4.37 -9.73
N PRO A 68 3.13 -3.66 -10.58
CA PRO A 68 4.13 -4.31 -11.42
C PRO A 68 5.04 -5.15 -10.53
N ALA A 69 5.26 -6.40 -10.92
CA ALA A 69 6.26 -7.23 -10.26
C ALA A 69 7.57 -6.44 -10.20
N PRO A 70 8.28 -6.46 -9.06
CA PRO A 70 9.57 -5.77 -8.97
C PRO A 70 10.50 -6.33 -10.06
N ASP A 71 11.36 -5.45 -10.58
CA ASP A 71 12.41 -5.90 -11.49
C ASP A 71 13.23 -7.02 -10.82
N PRO A 72 13.67 -8.04 -11.58
CA PRO A 72 14.44 -9.13 -11.01
C PRO A 72 15.70 -8.59 -10.33
N SER A 73 16.02 -9.09 -9.14
CA SER A 73 17.24 -8.72 -8.42
C SER A 73 18.49 -9.07 -9.24
N PRO A 74 19.65 -8.45 -8.97
CA PRO A 74 20.91 -8.82 -9.63
C PRO A 74 21.22 -10.32 -9.52
N GLU A 75 20.93 -10.94 -8.38
CA GLU A 75 21.10 -12.38 -8.16
C GLU A 75 20.16 -13.20 -9.04
N GLN A 76 18.90 -12.81 -9.16
CA GLN A 76 17.92 -13.48 -10.03
C GLN A 76 18.32 -13.38 -11.51
N GLN A 77 18.85 -12.22 -11.93
CA GLN A 77 19.38 -12.04 -13.28
C GLN A 77 20.60 -12.94 -13.53
N MET A 78 21.51 -13.06 -12.56
CA MET A 78 22.67 -13.94 -12.66
C MET A 78 22.27 -15.42 -12.74
N ILE A 79 21.28 -15.85 -11.94
CA ILE A 79 20.75 -17.22 -11.98
C ILE A 79 20.10 -17.51 -13.34
N ALA A 80 19.33 -16.55 -13.88
CA ALA A 80 18.70 -16.69 -15.20
C ALA A 80 19.76 -16.81 -16.30
N ALA A 81 20.81 -15.98 -16.27
CA ALA A 81 21.92 -16.04 -17.22
C ALA A 81 22.66 -17.39 -17.16
N LEU A 82 22.98 -17.86 -15.95
CA LEU A 82 23.66 -19.14 -15.75
C LEU A 82 22.79 -20.32 -16.22
N THR A 83 21.49 -20.28 -15.94
CA THR A 83 20.53 -21.31 -16.38
C THR A 83 20.47 -21.36 -17.90
N LEU A 84 20.44 -20.20 -18.57
CA LEU A 84 20.47 -20.11 -20.03
C LEU A 84 21.77 -20.69 -20.61
N GLU A 85 22.91 -20.42 -19.98
CA GLU A 85 24.20 -20.94 -20.43
C GLU A 85 24.31 -22.47 -20.27
N VAL A 86 23.84 -23.00 -19.13
CA VAL A 86 23.76 -24.45 -18.91
C VAL A 86 22.84 -25.13 -19.92
N ALA A 87 21.69 -24.53 -20.25
CA ALA A 87 20.78 -25.06 -21.25
C ALA A 87 21.44 -25.13 -22.63
N LYS A 88 22.16 -24.08 -23.04
CA LYS A 88 22.93 -24.06 -24.30
C LYS A 88 24.02 -25.13 -24.34
N LEU A 89 24.78 -25.29 -23.26
CA LEU A 89 25.83 -26.31 -23.17
C LEU A 89 25.27 -27.73 -23.23
N LYS A 90 24.09 -27.97 -22.63
CA LYS A 90 23.41 -29.26 -22.72
C LYS A 90 22.92 -29.54 -24.15
N ALA A 91 22.34 -28.54 -24.81
CA ALA A 91 21.87 -28.67 -26.19
C ALA A 91 23.03 -28.91 -27.18
N ALA A 92 24.18 -28.29 -26.98
CA ALA A 92 25.36 -28.48 -27.84
C ALA A 92 26.06 -29.86 -27.66
N LYS A 93 25.73 -30.60 -26.60
CA LYS A 93 26.28 -31.93 -26.31
C LYS A 93 25.33 -33.07 -26.70
N SER A 94 24.15 -32.75 -27.20
CA SER A 94 23.15 -33.71 -27.69
C SER A 94 23.14 -33.78 -29.21
#